data_AF-A0A512DXG2-F1
#
_entry.id   AF-A0A512DXG2-F1
#
_cell.length_a   1.000
_cell.length_b   1.000
_cell.length_c   1.000
_cell.angle_alpha   90.00
_cell.angle_beta   90.00
_cell.angle_gamma   90.00
#
_symmetry.space_group_name_H-M   'P 1'
#
loop_
_entity.id
_entity.type
_entity.pdbx_description
1 polymer ?
#
loop_
_entity_poly.entity_id
_entity_poly.type
_entity_poly.pdbx_seq_one_letter_code
_entity_poly.pdbx_strand_id
1 'polypeptide(L)'
;MSELSGPALSMPSLWLVVVLIAGAAATYVWRALGVALSGRIDPAGPVFEWVGCIAYGLLAALIARMIVMPVGPLEATDLGVRLVSAAVAVAAFYLARKSIFLGVTAGTLSLIGLTMAGVTLF
;
A
#
# COMPACT_ATOMS: atom_id res chain seq x y z
N MET A 1 17.20 -25.67 -1.11
CA MET A 1 16.61 -25.53 0.24
C MET A 1 17.66 -25.89 1.31
N SER A 2 18.82 -25.22 1.29
CA SER A 2 19.96 -25.51 2.17
C SER A 2 20.79 -24.26 2.48
N GLU A 3 20.25 -23.07 2.17
CA GLU A 3 20.87 -21.74 2.32
C GLU A 3 20.07 -20.85 3.30
N LEU A 4 19.35 -21.47 4.25
CA LEU A 4 18.55 -20.76 5.28
C LEU A 4 18.92 -21.18 6.70
N SER A 5 20.08 -21.82 6.88
CA SER A 5 20.67 -22.16 8.17
C SER A 5 21.83 -21.21 8.49
N GLY A 6 21.56 -19.91 8.49
CA GLY A 6 22.37 -18.95 9.24
C GLY A 6 21.98 -18.98 10.72
N PRO A 7 22.84 -18.53 11.66
CA PRO A 7 22.59 -18.48 13.10
C PRO A 7 21.51 -17.44 13.50
N ALA A 8 20.53 -17.18 12.63
CA ALA A 8 19.45 -16.23 12.85
C ALA A 8 18.30 -16.83 13.68
N LEU A 9 18.28 -18.15 13.93
CA LEU A 9 17.21 -18.79 14.72
C LEU A 9 17.59 -19.11 16.17
N SER A 10 18.73 -18.60 16.68
CA SER A 10 19.02 -18.57 18.12
C SER A 10 18.64 -17.24 18.77
N MET A 11 17.68 -16.52 18.17
CA MET A 11 17.11 -15.34 18.79
C MET A 11 16.27 -15.81 20.00
N PRO A 12 16.61 -15.42 21.23
CA PRO A 12 15.72 -15.67 22.36
C PRO A 12 14.34 -15.09 22.01
N SER A 13 13.25 -15.75 22.41
CA SER A 13 11.86 -15.27 22.20
C SER A 13 11.68 -13.78 22.55
N LEU A 14 12.52 -13.28 23.46
CA LEU A 14 12.70 -11.87 23.80
C LEU A 14 12.95 -10.94 22.59
N TRP A 15 13.72 -11.35 21.58
CA TRP A 15 14.00 -10.52 20.39
C TRP A 15 12.76 -10.23 19.57
N LEU A 16 11.88 -11.22 19.36
CA LEU A 16 10.60 -11.02 18.68
C LEU A 16 9.70 -10.05 19.44
N VAL A 17 9.68 -10.17 20.78
CA VAL A 17 8.94 -9.24 21.65
C VAL A 17 9.51 -7.82 21.55
N VAL A 18 10.84 -7.67 21.51
CA VAL A 18 11.50 -6.36 21.35
C VAL A 18 11.15 -5.72 20.00
N VAL A 19 11.22 -6.46 18.89
CA VAL A 19 10.85 -5.92 17.56
C VAL A 19 9.37 -5.56 17.50
N LEU A 20 8.50 -6.37 18.10
CA LEU A 20 7.08 -6.10 18.17
C LEU A 20 6.78 -4.82 18.97
N ILE A 21 7.39 -4.67 20.15
CA ILE A 21 7.23 -3.47 20.99
C ILE A 21 7.83 -2.26 20.30
N ALA A 22 9.00 -2.38 19.66
CA ALA A 22 9.62 -1.28 18.94
C ALA A 22 8.76 -0.81 17.75
N GLY A 23 8.22 -1.75 16.96
CA GLY A 23 7.31 -1.44 15.85
C GLY A 23 5.99 -0.83 16.32
N ALA A 24 5.43 -1.38 17.41
CA ALA A 24 4.22 -0.84 18.04
C ALA A 24 4.48 0.59 18.55
N ALA A 25 5.57 0.81 19.30
CA ALA A 25 5.94 2.11 19.83
C ALA A 25 6.13 3.13 18.69
N ALA A 26 6.91 2.81 17.65
CA ALA A 26 7.11 3.69 16.50
C ALA A 26 5.78 4.08 15.83
N THR A 27 4.85 3.14 15.71
CA THR A 27 3.54 3.36 15.08
C THR A 27 2.60 4.19 15.97
N TYR A 28 2.54 3.89 17.26
CA TYR A 28 1.63 4.56 18.21
C TYR A 28 2.12 5.95 18.60
N VAL A 29 3.43 6.20 18.68
CA VAL A 29 3.98 7.54 18.94
C VAL A 29 3.50 8.52 17.88
N TRP A 30 3.59 8.17 16.60
CA TRP A 30 3.11 9.04 15.52
C TRP A 30 1.59 9.28 15.57
N ARG A 31 0.82 8.24 15.90
CA ARG A 31 -0.64 8.35 16.09
C ARG A 31 -1.00 9.25 17.28
N ALA A 32 -0.31 9.10 18.41
CA ALA A 32 -0.54 9.91 19.60
C ALA A 32 -0.23 11.38 19.36
N LEU A 33 0.87 11.67 18.64
CA LEU A 33 1.19 13.03 18.19
C LEU A 33 0.09 13.61 17.29
N GLY A 34 -0.45 12.81 16.36
CA GLY A 34 -1.58 13.22 15.51
C GLY A 34 -2.83 13.58 16.30
N VAL A 35 -3.21 12.78 17.30
CA VAL A 35 -4.36 13.06 18.19
C VAL A 35 -4.13 14.30 19.04
N ALA A 36 -2.92 14.46 19.60
CA ALA A 36 -2.55 15.64 20.39
C ALA A 36 -2.59 16.93 19.57
N LEU A 37 -2.16 16.88 18.30
CA LEU A 37 -2.28 18.01 17.36
C LEU A 37 -3.75 18.26 16.95
N SER A 38 -4.56 17.22 16.77
CA SER A 38 -5.95 17.34 16.30
C SER A 38 -6.86 18.18 17.18
N GLY A 39 -6.56 18.32 18.48
CA GLY A 39 -7.34 19.16 19.40
C GLY A 39 -6.98 20.64 19.39
N ARG A 40 -5.85 21.03 18.78
CA ARG A 40 -5.31 22.40 18.85
C ARG A 40 -5.18 23.11 17.50
N ILE A 41 -5.37 22.39 16.41
CA ILE A 41 -5.29 22.91 15.03
C ILE A 41 -6.69 22.93 14.45
N ASP A 42 -7.07 24.07 13.89
CA ASP A 42 -8.30 24.21 13.13
C ASP A 42 -8.20 23.34 11.86
N PRO A 43 -9.05 22.30 11.71
CA PRO A 43 -9.04 21.44 10.53
C PRO A 43 -9.41 22.17 9.24
N ALA A 44 -9.99 23.38 9.31
CA ALA A 44 -10.25 24.24 8.16
C ALA A 44 -9.13 25.26 7.90
N GLY A 45 -8.02 25.19 8.64
CA GLY A 45 -6.90 26.11 8.48
C GLY A 45 -6.08 25.84 7.19
N PRO A 46 -5.52 26.89 6.57
CA PRO A 46 -4.76 26.77 5.30
C PRO A 46 -3.52 25.87 5.41
N VAL A 47 -2.93 25.76 6.60
CA VAL A 47 -1.79 24.85 6.84
C VAL A 47 -2.23 23.38 6.77
N PHE A 48 -3.42 23.05 7.28
CA PHE A 48 -3.92 21.68 7.29
C PHE A 48 -4.32 21.23 5.87
N GLU A 49 -4.90 22.14 5.08
CA GLU A 49 -5.18 21.92 3.65
C GLU A 49 -3.88 21.68 2.86
N TRP A 50 -2.84 22.50 3.09
CA TRP A 50 -1.54 22.34 2.43
C TRP A 50 -0.86 21.00 2.75
N VAL A 51 -0.84 20.61 4.03
CA VAL A 51 -0.33 19.29 4.45
C VAL A 51 -1.17 18.17 3.86
N GLY A 52 -2.50 18.35 3.78
CA GLY A 52 -3.42 17.42 3.12
C GLY A 52 -3.04 17.21 1.66
N CYS A 53 -2.85 18.29 0.89
CA CYS A 53 -2.42 18.23 -0.50
C CYS A 53 -1.10 17.46 -0.66
N ILE A 54 -0.12 17.69 0.23
CA ILE A 54 1.15 16.95 0.22
C ILE A 54 0.92 15.47 0.50
N ALA A 55 0.13 15.14 1.51
CA ALA A 55 -0.15 13.75 1.88
C ALA A 55 -0.81 12.98 0.73
N TYR A 56 -1.82 13.57 0.07
CA TYR A 56 -2.46 12.98 -1.10
C TYR A 56 -1.51 12.90 -2.31
N GLY A 57 -0.66 13.92 -2.52
CA GLY A 57 0.35 13.92 -3.57
C GLY A 57 1.40 12.81 -3.39
N LEU A 58 1.88 12.59 -2.16
CA LEU A 58 2.79 11.51 -1.81
C LEU A 58 2.14 10.14 -2.04
N LEU A 59 0.88 9.98 -1.64
CA LEU A 59 0.13 8.75 -1.88
C LEU A 59 0.00 8.47 -3.38
N ALA A 60 -0.39 9.47 -4.17
CA ALA A 60 -0.50 9.34 -5.62
C ALA A 60 0.85 8.99 -6.28
N ALA A 61 1.94 9.65 -5.88
CA ALA A 61 3.28 9.36 -6.37
C ALA A 61 3.75 7.95 -6.00
N LEU A 62 3.46 7.49 -4.78
CA LEU A 62 3.79 6.14 -4.33
C LEU A 62 3.02 5.09 -5.13
N ILE A 63 1.72 5.30 -5.35
CA ILE A 63 0.90 4.43 -6.20
C ILE A 63 1.44 4.41 -7.63
N ALA A 64 1.74 5.58 -8.21
CA ALA A 64 2.33 5.69 -9.54
C ALA A 64 3.67 4.94 -9.64
N ARG A 65 4.54 5.05 -8.63
CA ARG A 65 5.80 4.30 -8.56
C ARG A 65 5.54 2.79 -8.58
N MET A 66 4.56 2.30 -7.81
CA MET A 66 4.21 0.88 -7.77
C MET A 66 3.66 0.36 -9.12
N ILE A 67 3.00 1.22 -9.90
CA ILE A 67 2.47 0.86 -11.23
C ILE A 67 3.57 0.88 -12.29
N VAL A 68 4.39 1.94 -12.32
CA VAL A 68 5.40 2.18 -13.37
C VAL A 68 6.70 1.39 -13.15
N MET A 69 7.17 1.30 -11.90
CA MET A 69 8.39 0.58 -11.51
C MET A 69 8.09 -0.35 -10.32
N PRO A 70 7.37 -1.46 -10.55
CA PRO A 70 7.12 -2.42 -9.51
C PRO A 70 8.42 -3.13 -9.11
N VAL A 71 8.58 -3.34 -7.82
CA VAL A 71 9.71 -4.06 -7.24
C VAL A 71 9.22 -5.42 -6.75
N GLY A 72 9.90 -6.50 -7.14
CA GLY A 72 9.58 -7.87 -6.71
C GLY A 72 9.15 -8.82 -7.85
N PRO A 73 8.58 -10.00 -7.53
CA PRO A 73 8.29 -11.07 -8.50
C PRO A 73 7.22 -10.74 -9.56
N LEU A 74 6.65 -9.54 -9.51
CA LEU A 74 5.76 -9.04 -10.55
C LEU A 74 6.51 -8.67 -11.83
N GLU A 75 7.84 -8.49 -11.83
CA GLU A 75 8.64 -8.18 -13.04
C GLU A 75 8.35 -9.09 -14.25
N ALA A 76 7.84 -10.30 -14.03
CA ALA A 76 7.45 -11.22 -15.09
C ALA A 76 6.13 -10.87 -15.82
N THR A 77 5.42 -9.81 -15.43
CA THR A 77 4.11 -9.43 -16.01
C THR A 77 4.19 -8.14 -16.83
N ASP A 78 3.62 -8.20 -18.03
CA ASP A 78 3.64 -7.11 -19.02
C ASP A 78 2.98 -5.80 -18.53
N LEU A 79 3.53 -4.66 -18.97
CA LEU A 79 3.14 -3.31 -18.57
C LEU A 79 1.72 -2.95 -19.02
N GLY A 80 1.28 -3.42 -20.19
CA GLY A 80 -0.04 -3.15 -20.74
C GLY A 80 -1.15 -3.74 -19.87
N VAL A 81 -0.96 -4.98 -19.39
CA VAL A 81 -1.90 -5.68 -18.50
C VAL A 81 -2.04 -4.96 -17.15
N ARG A 82 -0.95 -4.39 -16.63
CA ARG A 82 -0.97 -3.62 -15.37
C ARG A 82 -1.74 -2.31 -15.52
N LEU A 83 -1.55 -1.60 -16.63
CA LEU A 83 -2.21 -0.33 -16.89
C LEU A 83 -3.72 -0.52 -17.09
N VAL A 84 -4.11 -1.57 -17.81
CA VAL A 84 -5.52 -1.94 -18.01
C VAL A 84 -6.15 -2.41 -16.70
N SER A 85 -5.49 -3.27 -15.93
CA SER A 85 -6.01 -3.73 -14.63
C SER A 85 -6.12 -2.61 -13.60
N ALA A 86 -5.15 -1.69 -13.54
CA ALA A 86 -5.23 -0.49 -12.71
C ALA A 86 -6.40 0.42 -13.15
N ALA A 87 -6.59 0.62 -14.45
CA ALA A 87 -7.72 1.39 -14.97
C ALA A 87 -9.07 0.74 -14.65
N VAL A 88 -9.19 -0.59 -14.78
CA VAL A 88 -10.39 -1.35 -14.41
C VAL A 88 -10.64 -1.30 -12.91
N ALA A 89 -9.61 -1.39 -12.08
CA ALA A 89 -9.74 -1.25 -10.62
C ALA A 89 -10.26 0.15 -10.23
N VAL A 90 -9.75 1.21 -10.87
CA VAL A 90 -10.24 2.58 -10.66
C VAL A 90 -11.68 2.75 -11.16
N ALA A 91 -12.01 2.19 -12.33
CA ALA A 91 -13.36 2.24 -12.88
C ALA A 91 -14.36 1.49 -11.99
N ALA A 92 -14.00 0.30 -11.51
CA ALA A 92 -14.79 -0.50 -10.59
C ALA A 92 -14.97 0.21 -9.24
N PHE A 93 -13.92 0.87 -8.73
CA PHE A 93 -14.00 1.69 -7.51
C PHE A 93 -15.01 2.86 -7.67
N TYR A 94 -15.03 3.50 -8.84
CA TYR A 94 -15.97 4.59 -9.12
C TYR A 94 -17.41 4.09 -9.25
N LEU A 95 -17.63 2.93 -9.89
CA LEU A 95 -18.96 2.31 -10.00
C LEU A 95 -19.46 1.72 -8.67
N ALA A 96 -18.59 1.20 -7.81
CA ALA A 96 -18.94 0.54 -6.55
C ALA A 96 -19.28 1.53 -5.40
N ARG A 97 -19.68 2.75 -5.74
CA ARG A 97 -20.24 3.76 -4.82
C ARG A 97 -19.31 4.06 -3.63
N LYS A 98 -17.99 4.20 -3.89
CA LYS A 98 -16.97 4.58 -2.89
C LYS A 98 -16.64 3.51 -1.83
N SER A 99 -17.07 2.26 -2.00
CA SER A 99 -16.74 1.18 -1.06
C SER A 99 -15.35 0.59 -1.34
N ILE A 100 -14.40 0.86 -0.44
CA ILE A 100 -12.99 0.43 -0.56
C ILE A 100 -12.88 -1.09 -0.72
N PHE A 101 -13.72 -1.85 0.00
CA PHE A 101 -13.71 -3.31 -0.05
C PHE A 101 -14.08 -3.88 -1.42
N LEU A 102 -15.12 -3.36 -2.08
CA LEU A 102 -15.53 -3.85 -3.41
C LEU A 102 -14.56 -3.41 -4.51
N GLY A 103 -13.98 -2.21 -4.39
CA GLY A 103 -12.96 -1.75 -5.33
C GLY A 103 -11.70 -2.61 -5.31
N VAL A 104 -11.21 -2.95 -4.11
CA VAL A 104 -10.03 -3.82 -3.95
C VAL A 104 -10.31 -5.23 -4.46
N THR A 105 -11.43 -5.85 -4.07
CA THR A 105 -11.74 -7.21 -4.51
C THR A 105 -11.97 -7.30 -6.01
N ALA A 106 -12.66 -6.32 -6.62
CA ALA A 106 -12.85 -6.25 -8.06
C ALA A 106 -11.51 -6.08 -8.81
N GLY A 107 -10.61 -5.22 -8.30
CA GLY A 107 -9.28 -5.03 -8.87
C GLY A 107 -8.43 -6.30 -8.81
N THR A 108 -8.40 -6.97 -7.65
CA THR A 108 -7.69 -8.25 -7.48
C THR A 108 -8.26 -9.35 -8.38
N LEU A 109 -9.59 -9.47 -8.45
CA LEU A 109 -10.26 -10.46 -9.31
C LEU A 109 -10.02 -10.18 -10.80
N SER A 110 -10.05 -8.90 -11.20
CA SER A 110 -9.75 -8.51 -12.58
C SER A 110 -8.30 -8.83 -12.94
N LEU A 111 -7.35 -8.60 -12.04
CA LEU A 111 -5.93 -8.90 -12.27
C LEU A 111 -5.72 -10.41 -12.38
N ILE A 112 -6.32 -11.21 -11.49
CA ILE A 112 -6.26 -12.68 -11.53
C ILE A 112 -6.90 -13.21 -12.81
N GLY A 113 -8.07 -12.67 -13.19
CA GLY A 113 -8.79 -13.06 -14.41
C GLY A 113 -8.01 -12.75 -15.68
N LEU A 114 -7.42 -11.55 -15.80
CA LEU A 114 -6.60 -11.19 -16.96
C LEU A 114 -5.31 -12.04 -17.04
N THR A 115 -4.67 -12.31 -15.90
CA THR A 115 -3.47 -13.17 -15.85
C THR A 115 -3.77 -14.60 -16.29
N MET A 116 -4.89 -15.18 -15.83
CA MET A 116 -5.29 -16.55 -16.21
C MET A 116 -5.74 -16.66 -17.67
N ALA A 117 -6.22 -15.57 -18.27
CA ALA A 117 -6.60 -15.51 -19.67
C ALA A 117 -5.40 -15.50 -20.64
N GLY A 118 -4.16 -15.39 -20.14
CA GLY A 118 -2.95 -15.44 -20.97
C GLY A 118 -2.85 -14.29 -21.99
N VAL A 119 -3.49 -13.16 -21.71
CA VAL A 119 -3.50 -12.00 -22.61
C VAL A 119 -2.18 -11.26 -22.47
N THR A 120 -1.24 -11.53 -23.38
CA THR A 120 -0.04 -10.72 -23.60
C THR A 120 -0.41 -9.57 -24.53
N LEU A 121 -0.79 -8.43 -23.96
CA LEU A 121 -0.84 -7.18 -24.72
C LEU A 121 0.59 -6.63 -24.77
N PHE A 122 1.37 -7.20 -25.71
CA PHE A 122 2.80 -7.01 -25.99
C PHE A 122 3.76 -7.88 -25.16
#